data_AF-A0A8J4XGS1-F1
#
_entry.id   AF-A0A8J4XGS1-F1
#
_cell.length_a   1.000
_cell.length_b   1.000
_cell.length_c   1.000
_cell.angle_alpha   90.00
_cell.angle_beta   90.00
_cell.angle_gamma   90.00
#
_symmetry.space_group_name_H-M   'P 1'
#
loop_
_entity.id
_entity.type
_entity.pdbx_description
1 polymer ?
#
loop_
_entity_poly.entity_id
_entity_poly.type
_entity_poly.pdbx_seq_one_letter_code
_entity_poly.pdbx_strand_id
1 'polypeptide(L)'
;MRRIRANAIAILTVAWILGTFYYLWQDNKPRASPSSASQARAVGVKSRGPKPAASGRVDIRREDRTLPLIVTHPPRAEHQAQLLGGFDEKAYLASKQLKAGEDPYREHAFNLQESDRLGSERAIRDTRHYRCASVTFDPDLPSTSIIITFHNEARSTLLRTVKSVLIRSPPHLIQEIILVDDFSSDPEDCQLLSQIPKVRCLRNERRE
;
A
#
# COMPACT_ATOMS: atom_id res chain seq x y z
N MET A 1 43.93 6.97 -50.55
CA MET A 1 43.64 6.15 -49.34
C MET A 1 42.89 6.88 -48.21
N ARG A 2 43.08 8.19 -47.96
CA ARG A 2 42.39 8.90 -46.84
C ARG A 2 40.88 9.08 -47.01
N ARG A 3 40.39 9.31 -48.24
CA ARG A 3 38.94 9.48 -48.54
C ARG A 3 38.11 8.21 -48.34
N ILE A 4 38.67 7.04 -48.65
CA ILE A 4 38.00 5.74 -48.48
C ILE A 4 37.78 5.43 -46.99
N ARG A 5 38.74 5.80 -46.13
CA ARG A 5 38.63 5.63 -44.67
C ARG A 5 37.60 6.57 -44.04
N ALA A 6 37.50 7.81 -44.53
CA ALA A 6 36.47 8.75 -44.09
C ALA A 6 35.06 8.30 -44.46
N ASN A 7 34.87 7.77 -45.68
CA ASN A 7 33.58 7.24 -46.13
C ASN A 7 33.19 5.99 -45.33
N ALA A 8 34.14 5.12 -44.99
CA ALA A 8 33.87 3.96 -44.15
C ALA A 8 33.43 4.33 -42.72
N ILE A 9 34.07 5.35 -42.13
CA ILE A 9 33.67 5.85 -40.80
C ILE A 9 32.28 6.48 -40.85
N ALA A 10 31.96 7.28 -41.87
CA ALA A 10 30.64 7.87 -42.03
C ALA A 10 29.53 6.82 -42.22
N ILE A 11 29.81 5.74 -42.94
CA ILE A 11 28.85 4.63 -43.10
C ILE A 11 28.64 3.90 -41.77
N LEU A 12 29.70 3.67 -41.01
CA LEU A 12 29.61 3.00 -39.70
C LEU A 12 28.87 3.85 -38.67
N THR A 13 29.06 5.18 -38.66
CA THR A 13 28.31 6.06 -37.74
C THR A 13 26.84 6.14 -38.10
N VAL A 14 26.49 6.23 -39.39
CA VAL A 14 25.09 6.21 -39.85
C VAL A 14 24.43 4.86 -39.52
N ALA A 15 25.12 3.74 -39.74
CA ALA A 15 24.61 2.42 -39.38
C ALA A 15 24.40 2.26 -37.86
N TRP A 16 25.28 2.83 -37.04
CA TRP A 16 25.15 2.79 -35.57
C TRP A 16 24.00 3.67 -35.07
N ILE A 17 23.80 4.87 -35.66
CA ILE A 17 22.66 5.75 -35.34
C ILE A 17 21.34 5.10 -35.76
N LEU A 18 21.27 4.51 -36.96
CA LEU A 18 20.07 3.78 -37.39
C LEU A 18 19.80 2.54 -36.53
N GLY A 19 20.85 1.83 -36.11
CA GLY A 19 20.72 0.68 -35.20
C GLY A 19 20.23 1.07 -33.80
N THR A 20 20.75 2.17 -33.23
CA THR A 20 20.29 2.68 -31.93
C THR A 20 18.87 3.22 -32.01
N PHE A 21 18.51 3.93 -33.08
CA PHE A 21 17.13 4.38 -33.30
C PHE A 21 16.16 3.21 -33.50
N TYR A 22 16.56 2.19 -34.28
CA TYR A 22 15.76 0.96 -34.44
C TYR A 22 15.58 0.22 -33.11
N TYR A 23 16.64 0.11 -32.31
CA TYR A 23 16.59 -0.51 -30.98
C TYR A 23 15.62 0.24 -30.04
N LEU A 24 15.74 1.56 -29.98
CA LEU A 24 14.86 2.42 -29.17
C LEU A 24 13.40 2.37 -29.67
N TRP A 25 13.19 2.26 -30.98
CA TRP A 25 11.86 2.08 -31.55
C TRP A 25 11.28 0.68 -31.27
N GLN A 26 12.11 -0.35 -31.20
CA GLN A 26 11.70 -1.71 -30.86
C GLN A 26 11.33 -1.88 -29.38
N ASP A 27 11.95 -1.12 -28.47
CA ASP A 27 11.58 -1.08 -27.04
C ASP A 27 10.26 -0.33 -26.80
N ASN A 28 9.88 0.59 -27.69
CA ASN A 28 8.61 1.33 -27.61
C ASN A 28 7.41 0.63 -28.25
N LYS A 29 7.59 -0.56 -28.84
CA LYS A 29 6.45 -1.39 -29.28
C LYS A 29 5.90 -2.18 -28.09
N PRO A 30 4.59 -2.06 -27.76
CA PRO A 30 3.98 -2.95 -26.78
C PRO A 30 4.07 -4.39 -27.32
N ARG A 31 5.00 -5.18 -26.79
CA ARG A 31 5.15 -6.58 -27.19
C ARG A 31 4.04 -7.40 -26.56
N ALA A 32 3.06 -7.78 -27.38
CA ALA A 32 2.25 -8.96 -27.14
C ALA A 32 3.19 -10.15 -26.91
N SER A 33 3.04 -10.82 -25.77
CA SER A 33 3.93 -11.90 -25.34
C SER A 33 3.42 -13.25 -25.84
N PRO A 34 4.31 -14.13 -26.36
CA PRO A 34 4.09 -15.56 -26.25
C PRO A 34 5.17 -16.25 -25.39
N SER A 35 4.65 -16.99 -24.41
CA SER A 35 5.07 -18.29 -23.86
C SER A 35 6.55 -18.75 -23.89
N SER A 36 7.05 -18.98 -22.66
CA SER A 36 7.78 -20.16 -22.15
C SER A 36 9.15 -20.59 -22.72
N ALA A 37 10.02 -20.92 -21.76
CA ALA A 37 10.96 -22.07 -21.70
C ALA A 37 12.47 -21.74 -21.65
N SER A 38 13.00 -21.91 -20.44
CA SER A 38 14.16 -22.76 -20.07
C SER A 38 15.57 -22.51 -20.61
N GLN A 39 16.50 -22.61 -19.64
CA GLN A 39 17.83 -23.26 -19.66
C GLN A 39 19.11 -22.41 -19.64
N ALA A 40 20.06 -22.99 -18.89
CA ALA A 40 21.25 -22.43 -18.29
C ALA A 40 22.53 -22.65 -19.11
N ARG A 41 23.57 -21.84 -18.85
CA ARG A 41 25.04 -22.15 -18.87
C ARG A 41 25.79 -20.82 -18.62
N ALA A 42 26.58 -20.60 -17.57
CA ALA A 42 27.77 -21.25 -17.00
C ALA A 42 29.12 -20.80 -17.61
N VAL A 43 30.01 -20.37 -16.69
CA VAL A 43 31.50 -20.41 -16.66
C VAL A 43 32.30 -19.17 -17.12
N GLY A 44 33.20 -18.70 -16.22
CA GLY A 44 34.38 -17.89 -16.58
C GLY A 44 35.10 -17.20 -15.40
N VAL A 45 35.99 -17.92 -14.71
CA VAL A 45 36.80 -17.51 -13.52
C VAL A 45 38.11 -16.80 -13.91
N LYS A 46 38.61 -15.83 -13.11
CA LYS A 46 40.04 -15.66 -12.78
C LYS A 46 40.31 -14.74 -11.57
N SER A 47 41.39 -15.03 -10.84
CA SER A 47 41.70 -14.71 -9.44
C SER A 47 42.96 -13.84 -9.26
N ARG A 48 43.10 -13.13 -8.11
CA ARG A 48 44.26 -13.07 -7.16
C ARG A 48 44.13 -11.91 -6.12
N GLY A 49 44.41 -12.18 -4.83
CA GLY A 49 44.25 -11.29 -3.63
C GLY A 49 45.49 -10.42 -3.26
N PRO A 50 45.80 -10.05 -1.98
CA PRO A 50 45.10 -10.16 -0.67
C PRO A 50 44.93 -8.83 0.15
N LYS A 51 44.17 -8.94 1.27
CA LYS A 51 43.67 -8.02 2.37
C LYS A 51 44.63 -6.93 2.96
N PRO A 52 44.18 -5.86 3.70
CA PRO A 52 43.26 -5.94 4.87
C PRO A 52 42.29 -4.76 5.21
N ALA A 53 41.29 -5.13 6.02
CA ALA A 53 40.46 -4.41 7.00
C ALA A 53 40.17 -2.89 6.87
N ALA A 54 38.91 -2.53 6.58
CA ALA A 54 38.22 -1.38 7.17
C ALA A 54 36.69 -1.45 6.93
N SER A 55 35.93 -1.27 8.02
CA SER A 55 34.53 -0.77 8.11
C SER A 55 33.53 -1.21 7.03
N GLY A 56 32.63 -2.13 7.40
CA GLY A 56 31.48 -2.52 6.59
C GLY A 56 30.46 -1.38 6.44
N ARG A 57 30.61 -0.58 5.38
CA ARG A 57 29.48 0.13 4.76
C ARG A 57 28.80 -0.85 3.80
N VAL A 58 27.55 -1.20 4.11
CA VAL A 58 26.69 -1.89 3.16
C VAL A 58 26.33 -0.89 2.07
N ASP A 59 26.99 -0.99 0.91
CA ASP A 59 26.59 -0.26 -0.29
C ASP A 59 25.26 -0.85 -0.80
N ILE A 60 24.15 -0.23 -0.37
CA ILE A 60 22.85 -0.44 -0.99
C ILE A 60 22.99 0.09 -2.42
N ARG A 61 23.12 -0.83 -3.38
CA ARG A 61 23.00 -0.55 -4.81
C ARG A 61 21.65 0.14 -5.03
N ARG A 62 21.71 1.46 -5.15
CA ARG A 62 20.58 2.33 -5.44
C ARG A 62 20.17 2.06 -6.88
N GLU A 63 19.28 1.09 -7.07
CA GLU A 63 18.52 1.00 -8.31
C GLU A 63 17.62 2.23 -8.37
N ASP A 64 18.04 3.19 -9.19
CA ASP A 64 17.36 4.46 -9.49
C ASP A 64 16.10 4.22 -10.35
N ARG A 65 15.23 3.35 -9.86
CA ARG A 65 13.90 3.05 -10.38
C ARG A 65 12.87 3.12 -9.26
N THR A 66 12.97 4.14 -8.42
CA THR A 66 11.87 4.48 -7.50
C THR A 66 10.70 4.97 -8.34
N LEU A 67 9.83 4.04 -8.73
CA LEU A 67 8.43 4.34 -9.05
C LEU A 67 7.94 5.30 -7.95
N PRO A 68 7.25 6.40 -8.30
CA PRO A 68 6.71 7.30 -7.29
C PRO A 68 5.92 6.45 -6.31
N LEU A 69 6.18 6.63 -5.01
CA LEU A 69 5.41 6.00 -3.94
C LEU A 69 3.96 6.43 -4.16
N ILE A 70 3.16 5.58 -4.81
CA ILE A 70 1.72 5.79 -4.91
C ILE A 70 1.23 5.65 -3.48
N VAL A 71 1.04 6.79 -2.84
CA VAL A 71 0.39 6.91 -1.56
C VAL A 71 -1.09 7.04 -1.88
N THR A 72 -1.95 6.27 -1.21
CA THR A 72 -3.39 6.56 -1.24
C THR A 72 -3.57 8.01 -0.82
N HIS A 73 -3.90 8.89 -1.78
CA HIS A 73 -4.13 10.29 -1.46
C HIS A 73 -5.29 10.36 -0.47
N PRO A 74 -5.17 11.16 0.61
CA PRO A 74 -6.30 11.40 1.49
C PRO A 74 -7.44 11.98 0.63
N PRO A 75 -8.70 11.57 0.88
CA PRO A 75 -9.84 12.13 0.17
C PRO A 75 -9.87 13.65 0.35
N ARG A 76 -10.37 14.39 -0.65
CA ARG A 76 -10.60 15.84 -0.50
C ARG A 76 -11.46 16.10 0.75
N ALA A 77 -11.17 17.17 1.49
CA ALA A 77 -11.83 17.50 2.75
C ALA A 77 -13.37 17.52 2.67
N GLU A 78 -13.93 17.88 1.51
CA GLU A 78 -15.38 17.86 1.25
C GLU A 78 -15.97 16.44 1.28
N HIS A 79 -15.23 15.45 0.76
CA HIS A 79 -15.65 14.04 0.83
C HIS A 79 -15.55 13.49 2.26
N GLN A 80 -14.64 13.99 3.10
CA GLN A 80 -14.49 13.53 4.49
C GLN A 80 -15.71 13.86 5.35
N ALA A 81 -16.23 15.08 5.25
CA ALA A 81 -17.42 15.49 6.01
C ALA A 81 -18.64 14.63 5.65
N GLN A 82 -18.76 14.24 4.38
CA GLN A 82 -19.84 13.38 3.92
C GLN A 82 -19.64 11.90 4.33
N LEU A 83 -18.40 11.43 4.48
CA LEU A 83 -18.06 10.06 4.87
C LEU A 83 -18.26 9.77 6.37
N LEU A 84 -18.10 10.78 7.23
CA LEU A 84 -18.19 10.61 8.70
C LEU A 84 -19.50 11.17 9.28
N GLY A 85 -20.23 11.99 8.53
CA GLY A 85 -21.45 12.62 9.02
C GLY A 85 -21.18 13.45 10.27
N GLY A 86 -21.89 13.17 11.36
CA GLY A 86 -21.77 13.86 12.65
C GLY A 86 -20.85 13.19 13.68
N PHE A 87 -20.07 12.17 13.29
CA PHE A 87 -19.23 11.42 14.22
C PHE A 87 -18.04 12.25 14.74
N ASP A 88 -17.95 12.41 16.07
CA ASP A 88 -16.81 13.08 16.72
C ASP A 88 -15.65 12.10 16.98
N GLU A 89 -14.75 12.01 16.01
CA GLU A 89 -13.55 11.18 16.08
C GLU A 89 -12.64 11.55 17.26
N LYS A 90 -12.52 12.84 17.60
CA LYS A 90 -11.61 13.26 18.68
C LYS A 90 -12.16 12.83 20.03
N ALA A 91 -13.45 13.04 20.25
CA ALA A 91 -14.11 12.59 21.48
C ALA A 91 -14.05 11.05 21.61
N TYR A 92 -14.27 10.34 20.50
CA TYR A 92 -14.22 8.88 20.49
C TYR A 92 -12.86 8.32 20.90
N LEU A 93 -11.76 8.88 20.37
CA LEU A 93 -10.40 8.46 20.72
C LEU A 93 -9.99 8.94 22.12
N ALA A 94 -10.40 10.16 22.51
CA ALA A 94 -9.93 10.77 23.75
C ALA A 94 -10.37 10.04 25.03
N SER A 95 -11.49 9.33 24.99
CA SER A 95 -12.05 8.59 26.14
C SER A 95 -11.23 7.36 26.57
N LYS A 96 -10.37 6.82 25.69
CA LYS A 96 -9.58 5.60 25.92
C LYS A 96 -8.08 5.79 25.68
N GLN A 97 -7.60 7.03 25.77
CA GLN A 97 -6.16 7.30 25.66
C GLN A 97 -5.38 6.68 26.83
N LEU A 98 -4.22 6.13 26.50
CA LEU A 98 -3.25 5.63 27.46
C LEU A 98 -2.82 6.73 28.44
N LYS A 99 -2.79 6.46 29.74
CA LYS A 99 -2.35 7.44 30.73
C LYS A 99 -0.82 7.47 30.83
N ALA A 100 -0.28 8.61 31.25
CA ALA A 100 1.16 8.76 31.45
C ALA A 100 1.69 7.74 32.46
N GLY A 101 2.68 6.93 32.04
CA GLY A 101 3.32 5.91 32.86
C GLY A 101 2.70 4.51 32.76
N GLU A 102 1.61 4.33 32.02
CA GLU A 102 1.05 2.99 31.73
C GLU A 102 1.85 2.28 30.63
N ASP A 103 1.87 0.94 30.67
CA ASP A 103 2.49 0.13 29.64
C ASP A 103 1.61 0.09 28.37
N PRO A 104 2.09 0.59 27.21
CA PRO A 104 1.32 0.65 25.97
C PRO A 104 0.95 -0.72 25.39
N TYR A 105 1.57 -1.82 25.85
CA TYR A 105 1.31 -3.17 25.33
C TYR A 105 0.35 -3.99 26.19
N ARG A 106 0.04 -3.52 27.41
CA ARG A 106 -0.64 -4.31 28.45
C ARG A 106 -2.01 -4.85 28.01
N GLU A 107 -2.79 -4.04 27.28
CA GLU A 107 -4.19 -4.36 26.97
C GLU A 107 -4.38 -5.01 25.59
N HIS A 108 -3.56 -4.64 24.59
CA HIS A 108 -3.79 -5.03 23.20
C HIS A 108 -2.61 -5.77 22.52
N ALA A 109 -1.55 -6.11 23.27
CA ALA A 109 -0.35 -6.81 22.76
C ALA A 109 0.36 -6.13 21.57
N PHE A 110 0.03 -4.88 21.27
CA PHE A 110 0.74 -3.97 20.35
C PHE A 110 0.90 -2.60 21.02
N ASN A 111 1.70 -1.72 20.42
CA ASN A 111 1.93 -0.39 20.97
C ASN A 111 0.70 0.52 20.75
N LEU A 112 -0.14 0.66 21.79
CA LEU A 112 -1.32 1.51 21.74
C LEU A 112 -0.95 2.98 21.51
N GLN A 113 0.06 3.49 22.21
CA GLN A 113 0.49 4.89 22.10
C GLN A 113 0.86 5.29 20.66
N GLU A 114 1.59 4.42 19.96
CA GLU A 114 1.93 4.67 18.56
C GLU A 114 0.72 4.48 17.64
N SER A 115 -0.19 3.55 17.93
CA SER A 115 -1.45 3.40 17.18
C SER A 115 -2.34 4.64 17.29
N ASP A 116 -2.43 5.26 18.47
CA ASP A 116 -3.24 6.46 18.72
C ASP A 116 -2.62 7.71 18.09
N ARG A 117 -1.28 7.78 18.07
CA ARG A 117 -0.54 8.82 17.36
C ARG A 117 -0.77 8.75 15.85
N LEU A 118 -1.02 7.56 15.31
CA LEU A 118 -1.37 7.38 13.91
C LEU A 118 -2.83 7.78 13.67
N GLY A 119 -3.04 8.87 12.94
CA GLY A 119 -4.38 9.28 12.51
C GLY A 119 -5.14 8.15 11.79
N SER A 120 -6.46 8.16 11.93
CA SER A 120 -7.35 7.13 11.36
C SER A 120 -7.32 7.05 9.83
N GLU A 121 -6.88 8.13 9.16
CA GLU A 121 -6.77 8.22 7.69
C GLU A 121 -5.33 8.21 7.18
N ARG A 122 -4.41 7.61 7.92
CA ARG A 122 -3.00 7.63 7.54
C ARG A 122 -2.78 7.14 6.10
N ALA A 123 -1.92 7.85 5.39
CA ALA A 123 -1.37 7.43 4.12
C ALA A 123 -0.66 6.07 4.28
N ILE A 124 -0.89 5.15 3.34
CA ILE A 124 -0.17 3.87 3.28
C ILE A 124 0.48 3.77 1.90
N ARG A 125 1.71 3.25 1.90
CA ARG A 125 2.46 2.94 0.68
C ARG A 125 1.75 1.83 -0.11
N ASP A 126 1.61 2.03 -1.42
CA ASP A 126 1.20 0.95 -2.31
C ASP A 126 2.27 -0.15 -2.38
N THR A 127 1.94 -1.34 -1.90
CA THR A 127 2.78 -2.53 -1.91
C THR A 127 2.42 -3.50 -3.05
N ARG A 128 1.44 -3.16 -3.89
CA ARG A 128 1.00 -4.01 -4.99
C ARG A 128 2.08 -4.14 -6.07
N HIS A 129 2.03 -5.23 -6.82
CA HIS A 129 2.87 -5.41 -8.00
C HIS A 129 2.52 -4.35 -9.07
N TYR A 130 3.51 -3.83 -9.80
CA TYR A 130 3.30 -2.72 -10.75
C TYR A 130 2.22 -3.00 -11.81
N ARG A 131 1.99 -4.27 -12.16
CA ARG A 131 0.94 -4.71 -13.10
C ARG A 131 -0.49 -4.61 -12.53
N CYS A 132 -0.67 -4.53 -11.22
CA CYS A 132 -2.00 -4.39 -10.62
C CYS A 132 -2.65 -3.04 -10.95
N ALA A 133 -1.84 -1.99 -11.16
CA ALA A 133 -2.34 -0.66 -11.49
C ALA A 133 -2.96 -0.58 -12.90
N SER A 134 -2.62 -1.51 -13.80
CA SER A 134 -3.16 -1.57 -15.16
C SER A 134 -4.36 -2.51 -15.31
N VAL A 135 -4.82 -3.15 -14.23
CA VAL A 135 -6.01 -4.01 -14.27
C VAL A 135 -7.26 -3.14 -14.21
N THR A 136 -8.15 -3.30 -15.19
CA THR A 136 -9.47 -2.67 -15.20
C THR A 136 -10.51 -3.69 -14.78
N PHE A 137 -11.39 -3.30 -13.87
CA PHE A 137 -12.52 -4.10 -13.42
C PHE A 137 -13.80 -3.55 -14.05
N ASP A 138 -14.83 -4.40 -14.13
CA ASP A 138 -16.18 -3.98 -14.51
C ASP A 138 -16.68 -2.92 -13.49
N PRO A 139 -17.28 -1.80 -13.93
CA PRO A 139 -17.92 -0.87 -13.00
C PRO A 139 -19.15 -1.47 -12.28
N ASP A 140 -19.88 -2.41 -12.89
CA ASP A 140 -21.10 -3.02 -12.33
C ASP A 140 -20.78 -4.28 -11.52
N LEU A 141 -20.04 -4.09 -10.44
CA LEU A 141 -19.79 -5.15 -9.45
C LEU A 141 -20.91 -5.19 -8.40
N PRO A 142 -21.24 -6.38 -7.87
CA PRO A 142 -22.21 -6.49 -6.80
C PRO A 142 -21.70 -5.80 -5.52
N SER A 143 -22.60 -5.10 -4.84
CA SER A 143 -22.33 -4.53 -3.51
C SER A 143 -22.06 -5.62 -2.49
N THR A 144 -21.17 -5.36 -1.54
CA THR A 144 -20.81 -6.29 -0.46
C THR A 144 -21.12 -5.70 0.92
N SER A 145 -21.52 -6.56 1.85
CA SER A 145 -21.61 -6.25 3.28
C SER A 145 -20.31 -6.69 3.96
N ILE A 146 -19.64 -5.77 4.65
CA ILE A 146 -18.38 -6.05 5.37
C ILE A 146 -18.71 -6.36 6.82
N ILE A 147 -18.33 -7.54 7.31
CA ILE A 147 -18.53 -7.94 8.71
C ILE A 147 -17.19 -7.86 9.44
N ILE A 148 -17.14 -7.12 10.54
CA ILE A 148 -15.94 -6.98 11.40
C ILE A 148 -16.34 -7.41 12.81
N THR A 149 -15.85 -8.57 13.24
CA THR A 149 -16.01 -9.05 14.61
C THR A 149 -14.89 -8.51 15.48
N PHE A 150 -15.18 -8.03 16.68
CA PHE A 150 -14.16 -7.56 17.61
C PHE A 150 -14.52 -7.82 19.07
N HIS A 151 -13.50 -7.90 19.92
CA HIS A 151 -13.65 -8.02 21.37
C HIS A 151 -12.54 -7.20 22.04
N ASN A 152 -12.89 -6.16 22.82
CA ASN A 152 -11.93 -5.27 23.50
C ASN A 152 -10.80 -4.76 22.57
N GLU A 153 -11.16 -4.39 21.34
CA GLU A 153 -10.22 -3.84 20.37
C GLU A 153 -9.90 -2.36 20.71
N ALA A 154 -8.69 -1.89 20.40
CA ALA A 154 -8.37 -0.50 20.65
C ALA A 154 -9.20 0.43 19.76
N ARG A 155 -9.64 1.57 20.30
CA ARG A 155 -10.47 2.52 19.54
C ARG A 155 -9.78 3.03 18.27
N SER A 156 -8.47 3.26 18.32
CA SER A 156 -7.70 3.74 17.16
C SER A 156 -7.57 2.68 16.05
N THR A 157 -7.39 1.40 16.39
CA THR A 157 -7.32 0.30 15.41
C THR A 157 -8.69 0.03 14.79
N LEU A 158 -9.75 -0.05 15.60
CA LEU A 158 -11.11 -0.29 15.13
C LEU A 158 -11.58 0.82 14.18
N LEU A 159 -11.46 2.09 14.59
CA LEU A 159 -11.85 3.23 13.77
C LEU A 159 -11.06 3.29 12.46
N ARG A 160 -9.74 3.06 12.51
CA ARG A 160 -8.88 3.05 11.32
C ARG A 160 -9.26 1.94 10.35
N THR A 161 -9.74 0.81 10.84
CA THR A 161 -10.25 -0.30 10.01
C THR A 161 -11.51 0.14 9.27
N VAL A 162 -12.50 0.67 10.00
CA VAL A 162 -13.76 1.18 9.43
C VAL A 162 -13.49 2.28 8.39
N LYS A 163 -12.69 3.28 8.73
CA LYS A 163 -12.37 4.39 7.81
C LYS A 163 -11.56 3.93 6.61
N SER A 164 -10.65 2.97 6.77
CA SER A 164 -9.91 2.39 5.64
C SER A 164 -10.87 1.79 4.60
N VAL A 165 -11.90 1.06 5.04
CA VAL A 165 -12.93 0.50 4.14
C VAL A 165 -13.67 1.62 3.42
N LEU A 166 -14.15 2.63 4.14
CA LEU A 166 -14.92 3.74 3.57
C LEU A 166 -14.11 4.59 2.56
N ILE A 167 -12.81 4.77 2.81
CA ILE A 167 -11.95 5.64 1.99
C ILE A 167 -11.39 4.89 0.77
N ARG A 168 -11.12 3.59 0.89
CA ARG A 168 -10.39 2.82 -0.14
C ARG A 168 -11.29 1.94 -1.00
N SER A 169 -12.58 1.86 -0.69
CA SER A 169 -13.56 1.11 -1.47
C SER A 169 -14.53 2.08 -2.18
N PRO A 170 -14.88 1.83 -3.45
CA PRO A 170 -15.89 2.63 -4.14
C PRO A 170 -17.21 2.64 -3.37
N PRO A 171 -17.84 3.81 -3.10
CA PRO A 171 -19.00 3.89 -2.21
C PRO A 171 -20.19 3.02 -2.64
N HIS A 172 -20.43 2.82 -3.94
CA HIS A 172 -21.54 2.01 -4.45
C HIS A 172 -21.35 0.50 -4.18
N LEU A 173 -20.12 0.05 -3.96
CA LEU A 173 -19.83 -1.36 -3.65
C LEU A 173 -19.98 -1.68 -2.17
N ILE A 174 -20.09 -0.66 -1.30
CA ILE A 174 -20.27 -0.85 0.13
C ILE A 174 -21.77 -0.80 0.43
N GLN A 175 -22.38 -1.95 0.69
CA GLN A 175 -23.77 -1.99 1.14
C GLN A 175 -23.86 -1.48 2.59
N GLU A 176 -23.12 -2.12 3.49
CA GLU A 176 -23.06 -1.81 4.92
C GLU A 176 -21.77 -2.37 5.55
N ILE A 177 -21.40 -1.83 6.71
CA ILE A 177 -20.34 -2.33 7.58
C ILE A 177 -20.99 -2.78 8.88
N ILE A 178 -21.00 -4.08 9.14
CA ILE A 178 -21.57 -4.68 10.33
C ILE A 178 -20.45 -4.93 11.34
N LEU A 179 -20.41 -4.11 12.38
CA LEU A 179 -19.55 -4.33 13.54
C LEU A 179 -20.25 -5.31 14.48
N VAL A 180 -19.63 -6.47 14.70
CA VAL A 180 -20.12 -7.48 15.64
C VAL A 180 -19.24 -7.41 16.88
N ASP A 181 -19.76 -6.78 17.92
CA ASP A 181 -19.15 -6.71 19.24
C ASP A 181 -19.38 -8.01 20.01
N ASP A 182 -18.34 -8.82 20.11
CA ASP A 182 -18.35 -10.09 20.81
C ASP A 182 -18.16 -9.89 22.32
N PHE A 183 -19.11 -9.21 22.95
CA PHE A 183 -19.17 -8.98 24.39
C PHE A 183 -17.94 -8.24 24.96
N SER A 184 -17.54 -7.13 24.32
CA SER A 184 -16.51 -6.23 24.85
C SER A 184 -16.92 -5.65 26.21
N SER A 185 -15.94 -5.32 27.05
CA SER A 185 -16.19 -4.74 28.38
C SER A 185 -16.88 -3.37 28.29
N ASP A 186 -16.59 -2.61 27.23
CA ASP A 186 -17.20 -1.33 26.94
C ASP A 186 -18.11 -1.42 25.70
N PRO A 187 -19.43 -1.34 25.85
CA PRO A 187 -20.35 -1.37 24.71
C PRO A 187 -20.32 -0.10 23.85
N GLU A 188 -19.78 1.02 24.37
CA GLU A 188 -19.74 2.28 23.63
C GLU A 188 -18.77 2.22 22.44
N ASP A 189 -17.78 1.34 22.48
CA ASP A 189 -16.80 1.13 21.41
C ASP A 189 -17.52 0.84 20.07
N CYS A 190 -18.59 0.05 20.12
CA CYS A 190 -19.42 -0.26 18.96
C CYS A 190 -20.50 0.81 18.70
N GLN A 191 -21.19 1.24 19.78
CA GLN A 191 -22.37 2.09 19.66
C GLN A 191 -22.03 3.48 19.08
N LEU A 192 -20.91 4.07 19.50
CA LEU A 192 -20.51 5.39 19.00
C LEU A 192 -20.17 5.36 17.50
N LEU A 193 -19.63 4.25 17.01
CA LEU A 193 -19.29 4.07 15.59
C LEU A 193 -20.53 3.94 14.69
N SER A 194 -21.71 3.61 15.25
CA SER A 194 -22.97 3.53 14.49
C SER A 194 -23.44 4.89 13.95
N GLN A 195 -22.87 6.00 14.44
CA GLN A 195 -23.11 7.35 13.91
C GLN A 195 -22.47 7.56 12.53
N ILE A 196 -21.49 6.72 12.17
CA ILE A 196 -20.82 6.77 10.86
C ILE A 196 -21.76 6.18 9.80
N PRO A 197 -21.97 6.86 8.65
CA PRO A 197 -22.77 6.34 7.56
C PRO A 197 -22.40 4.90 7.16
N LYS A 198 -23.41 4.07 6.91
CA LYS A 198 -23.30 2.64 6.55
C LYS A 198 -22.80 1.71 7.66
N VAL A 199 -22.44 2.22 8.84
CA VAL A 199 -21.99 1.38 9.95
C VAL A 199 -23.17 0.95 10.81
N ARG A 200 -23.26 -0.34 11.10
CA ARG A 200 -24.25 -0.94 12.01
C ARG A 200 -23.53 -1.69 13.10
N CYS A 201 -23.99 -1.53 14.33
CA CYS A 201 -23.47 -2.26 15.48
C CYS A 201 -24.43 -3.39 15.86
N LEU A 202 -23.89 -4.60 16.02
CA LEU A 202 -24.55 -5.76 16.62
C LEU A 202 -23.70 -6.19 17.81
N ARG A 203 -24.29 -6.37 18.98
CA ARG A 203 -23.57 -6.80 20.18
C ARG A 203 -24.10 -8.13 20.67
N ASN A 204 -23.19 -9.07 20.95
CA ASN A 204 -23.52 -10.35 21.56
C ASN A 204 -23.82 -10.18 23.06
N GLU A 205 -24.77 -10.98 23.57
CA GLU A 205 -25.12 -10.99 25.01
C GLU A 205 -24.07 -11.69 25.87
N ARG A 206 -23.25 -12.54 25.25
CA ARG A 206 -22.15 -13.29 25.86
C ARG A 206 -21.03 -13.46 24.85
N ARG A 207 -19.84 -13.75 25.35
CA ARG A 207 -18.68 -14.08 24.50
C ARG A 207 -18.83 -15.50 23.95
N GLU A 208 -18.70 -15.66 22.65
CA GLU A 208 -18.70 -16.97 21.97
C GLU A 208 -17.28 -17.51 21.72
#